data_AF-A0AAQ0JJ20-F1
#
_entry.id   AF-A0AAQ0JJ20-F1
#
_cell.length_a   1.000
_cell.length_b   1.000
_cell.length_c   1.000
_cell.angle_alpha   90.00
_cell.angle_beta   90.00
_cell.angle_gamma   90.00
#
_symmetry.space_group_name_H-M   'P 1'
#
loop_
_entity.id
_entity.type
_entity.pdbx_description
1 polymer ?
#
loop_
_entity_poly.entity_id
_entity_poly.type
_entity_poly.pdbx_seq_one_letter_code
_entity_poly.pdbx_strand_id
1 'polypeptide(L)'
;MAAHHHNAPPSGSAQSEPQALPLDGFTRWADLKRIVPLSHESVRLRELAGRFPRRVQLGSARCVGWPNRELHRWLADPAGYRVEG
;
A
#
# COMPACT_ATOMS: atom_id res chain seq x y z
N MET A 1 -20.29 -39.47 -13.25
CA MET A 1 -19.26 -39.43 -12.17
C MET A 1 -18.47 -38.15 -12.40
N ALA A 2 -18.92 -36.97 -11.91
CA ALA A 2 -18.61 -36.35 -10.60
C ALA A 2 -17.09 -36.36 -10.30
N ALA A 3 -16.40 -35.24 -10.02
CA ALA A 3 -16.82 -34.11 -9.20
C ALA A 3 -16.23 -32.76 -9.65
N HIS A 4 -17.05 -31.70 -9.57
CA HIS A 4 -16.59 -30.31 -9.59
C HIS A 4 -16.10 -29.94 -8.18
N HIS A 5 -14.84 -29.53 -8.08
CA HIS A 5 -14.23 -29.11 -6.83
C HIS A 5 -14.66 -27.66 -6.57
N HIS A 6 -15.77 -27.48 -5.87
CA HIS A 6 -16.11 -26.15 -5.35
C HIS A 6 -15.11 -25.84 -4.22
N ASN A 7 -14.24 -24.87 -4.43
CA ASN A 7 -13.34 -24.42 -3.37
C ASN A 7 -14.19 -23.60 -2.38
N ALA A 8 -14.39 -24.10 -1.16
CA ALA A 8 -15.11 -23.41 -0.11
C ALA A 8 -14.34 -22.13 0.29
N PRO A 9 -15.01 -20.99 0.59
CA PRO A 9 -14.31 -19.84 1.14
C PRO A 9 -13.84 -20.19 2.55
N PRO A 10 -12.59 -19.90 2.94
CA PRO A 10 -12.19 -20.04 4.33
C PRO A 10 -12.98 -19.00 5.14
N SER A 11 -13.91 -19.49 5.96
CA SER A 11 -14.53 -18.77 7.07
C SER A 11 -13.49 -18.52 8.15
N GLY A 12 -12.55 -17.60 7.88
CA GLY A 12 -11.69 -17.02 8.89
C GLY A 12 -12.36 -15.75 9.37
N SER A 13 -12.72 -15.69 10.65
CA SER A 13 -12.96 -14.44 11.36
C SER A 13 -11.75 -13.54 11.16
N ALA A 14 -11.81 -12.65 10.15
CA ALA A 14 -10.83 -11.60 9.94
C ALA A 14 -11.02 -10.61 11.08
N GLN A 15 -10.38 -10.93 12.21
CA GLN A 15 -10.16 -10.00 13.30
C GLN A 15 -9.67 -8.72 12.63
N SER A 16 -10.46 -7.66 12.77
CA SER A 16 -10.09 -6.33 12.34
C SER A 16 -9.02 -5.83 13.32
N GLU A 17 -7.85 -6.46 13.29
CA GLU A 17 -6.66 -5.85 13.85
C GLU A 17 -6.53 -4.48 13.18
N PRO A 18 -6.25 -3.40 13.95
CA PRO A 18 -5.98 -2.12 13.34
C PRO A 18 -4.92 -2.37 12.27
N GLN A 19 -5.27 -2.11 11.00
CA GLN A 19 -4.42 -2.41 9.85
C GLN A 19 -3.29 -1.38 9.84
N ALA A 20 -2.40 -1.51 10.82
CA ALA A 20 -1.26 -0.67 11.03
C ALA A 20 -0.21 -1.05 9.98
N LEU A 21 0.37 -0.02 9.38
CA LEU A 21 1.42 -0.19 8.41
C LEU A 21 2.65 -0.78 9.15
N PRO A 22 3.24 -1.91 8.70
CA PRO A 22 4.43 -2.47 9.35
C PRO A 22 5.55 -1.43 9.39
N LEU A 23 6.51 -1.51 10.32
CA LEU A 23 7.58 -0.50 10.42
C LEU A 23 8.48 -0.51 9.17
N ASP A 24 8.91 -1.69 8.76
CA ASP A 24 9.79 -1.91 7.60
C ASP A 24 9.08 -2.75 6.53
N GLY A 25 9.69 -2.85 5.35
CA GLY A 25 9.15 -3.56 4.19
C GLY A 25 8.43 -2.66 3.19
N PHE A 26 7.51 -3.23 2.41
CA PHE A 26 6.79 -2.55 1.34
C PHE A 26 5.28 -2.78 1.41
N THR A 27 4.51 -1.73 1.19
CA THR A 27 3.05 -1.76 1.12
C THR A 27 2.60 -1.56 -0.33
N ARG A 28 1.65 -2.36 -0.81
CA ARG A 28 1.07 -2.24 -2.16
C ARG A 28 -0.15 -1.34 -2.16
N TRP A 29 -0.56 -0.88 -3.34
CA TRP A 29 -1.71 0.03 -3.51
C TRP A 29 -3.01 -0.51 -2.87
N ALA A 30 -3.25 -1.82 -2.97
CA ALA A 30 -4.45 -2.47 -2.44
C ALA A 30 -4.63 -2.30 -0.93
N ASP A 31 -3.52 -2.21 -0.20
CA ASP A 31 -3.49 -2.01 1.24
C ASP A 31 -3.34 -0.52 1.58
N LEU A 32 -2.49 0.20 0.83
CA LEU A 32 -2.27 1.64 1.00
C LEU A 32 -3.55 2.46 0.91
N LYS A 33 -4.45 2.13 -0.04
CA LYS A 33 -5.73 2.84 -0.24
C LYS A 33 -6.67 2.77 0.97
N ARG A 34 -6.43 1.86 1.92
CA ARG A 34 -7.22 1.74 3.15
C ARG A 34 -6.77 2.73 4.22
N ILE A 35 -5.53 3.18 4.12
CA ILE A 35 -4.86 4.02 5.12
C ILE A 35 -4.81 5.46 4.63
N VAL A 36 -4.63 5.65 3.31
CA VAL A 36 -4.51 6.97 2.70
C VAL A 36 -5.86 7.39 2.11
N PRO A 37 -6.41 8.58 2.49
CA PRO A 37 -7.67 9.08 1.95
C PRO A 37 -7.53 9.69 0.55
N LEU A 38 -6.59 9.20 -0.26
CA LEU A 38 -6.26 9.72 -1.59
C LEU A 38 -6.52 8.65 -2.66
N SER A 39 -6.90 9.10 -3.85
CA SER A 39 -7.01 8.20 -5.01
C SER A 39 -5.62 7.81 -5.52
N HIS A 40 -5.57 6.75 -6.35
CA HIS A 40 -4.33 6.30 -6.95
C HIS A 40 -3.69 7.39 -7.82
N GLU A 41 -4.52 8.16 -8.52
CA GLU A 41 -4.08 9.28 -9.34
C GLU A 41 -3.54 10.43 -8.49
N SER A 42 -4.23 10.78 -7.39
CA SER A 42 -3.75 11.81 -6.46
C SER A 42 -2.39 11.44 -5.86
N VAL A 43 -2.19 10.17 -5.53
CA VAL A 43 -0.88 9.66 -5.09
C VAL A 43 0.14 9.81 -6.22
N ARG A 44 -0.17 9.37 -7.44
CA ARG A 44 0.73 9.52 -8.61
C ARG A 44 1.14 10.98 -8.86
N LEU A 45 0.21 11.94 -8.76
CA LEU A 45 0.52 13.37 -8.93
C LEU A 45 1.39 13.90 -7.79
N ARG A 46 1.19 13.44 -6.56
CA ARG A 46 2.04 13.81 -5.42
C ARG A 46 3.43 13.18 -5.50
N GLU A 47 3.54 11.94 -6.00
CA GLU A 47 4.83 11.30 -6.32
C GLU A 47 5.63 12.15 -7.31
N LEU A 48 4.99 12.57 -8.41
CA LEU A 48 5.61 13.43 -9.43
C LEU A 48 6.02 14.79 -8.87
N ALA A 49 5.24 15.33 -7.92
CA ALA A 49 5.56 16.57 -7.22
C ALA A 49 6.59 16.39 -6.08
N GLY A 50 7.09 15.19 -5.82
CA GLY A 50 8.01 14.90 -4.71
C GLY A 50 7.40 15.05 -3.31
N ARG A 51 6.06 15.05 -3.21
CA ARG A 51 5.26 15.21 -1.98
C ARG A 51 4.67 13.89 -1.47
N PHE A 52 5.07 12.78 -2.07
CA PHE A 52 4.70 11.43 -1.65
C PHE A 52 5.89 10.49 -1.85
N PRO A 53 6.02 9.44 -1.04
CA PRO A 53 7.05 8.41 -1.22
C PRO A 53 7.13 7.88 -2.65
N ARG A 54 8.35 7.71 -3.17
CA ARG A 54 8.55 7.10 -4.50
C ARG A 54 8.21 5.61 -4.45
N ARG A 55 7.41 5.14 -5.40
CA ARG A 55 7.14 3.70 -5.58
C ARG A 55 8.39 2.96 -6.06
N VAL A 56 8.58 1.75 -5.54
CA VAL A 56 9.67 0.83 -5.89
C VAL A 56 9.09 -0.39 -6.61
N GLN A 57 9.76 -0.84 -7.67
CA GLN A 57 9.42 -2.09 -8.35
C GLN A 57 9.98 -3.27 -7.57
N LEU A 58 9.11 -4.17 -7.12
CA LEU A 58 9.47 -5.35 -6.32
C LEU A 58 9.80 -6.58 -7.18
N GLY A 59 9.76 -6.45 -8.51
CA GLY A 59 10.21 -7.48 -9.44
C GLY A 59 9.72 -7.27 -10.86
N SER A 60 8.41 -7.07 -11.03
CA SER A 60 7.78 -6.78 -12.32
C SER A 60 7.32 -5.32 -12.37
N ALA A 61 7.19 -4.75 -13.57
CA ALA A 61 6.64 -3.41 -13.79
C ALA A 61 5.24 -3.21 -13.17
N ARG A 62 4.45 -4.29 -12.98
CA ARG A 62 3.15 -4.26 -12.31
C ARG A 62 3.22 -4.49 -10.80
N CYS A 63 4.35 -4.98 -10.30
CA CYS A 63 4.58 -5.20 -8.88
C CYS A 63 5.27 -3.98 -8.28
N VAL A 64 4.48 -2.95 -8.00
CA VAL A 64 4.96 -1.73 -7.33
C VAL A 64 4.48 -1.68 -5.89
N GLY A 65 5.35 -1.18 -5.01
CA GLY A 65 5.05 -0.94 -3.61
C GLY A 65 5.79 0.28 -3.09
N TRP A 66 5.34 0.79 -1.96
CA TRP A 66 5.96 1.91 -1.27
C TRP A 66 6.67 1.41 -0.03
N PRO A 67 7.91 1.85 0.23
CA PRO A 67 8.62 1.48 1.44
C PRO A 67 7.89 2.03 2.68
N ASN A 68 7.68 1.16 3.65
CA ASN A 68 6.86 1.47 4.82
C ASN A 68 7.43 2.62 5.66
N ARG A 69 8.76 2.68 5.78
CA ARG A 69 9.44 3.78 6.48
C ARG A 69 9.11 5.14 5.88
N GLU A 70 9.08 5.25 4.56
CA GLU A 70 8.70 6.50 3.88
C GLU A 70 7.22 6.82 4.08
N LEU A 71 6.37 5.80 4.03
CA LEU A 71 4.94 5.97 4.30
C LEU A 71 4.69 6.46 5.72
N HIS A 72 5.40 5.93 6.73
CA HIS A 72 5.34 6.42 8.11
C HIS A 72 5.80 7.88 8.21
N ARG A 73 6.90 8.25 7.54
CA ARG A 73 7.36 9.65 7.47
C ARG A 73 6.30 10.56 6.86
N TRP A 74 5.67 10.13 5.78
CA TRP A 74 4.61 10.87 5.12
C TRP A 74 3.34 10.96 5.97
N LEU A 75 2.95 9.87 6.64
CA LEU A 75 1.78 9.85 7.53
C LEU A 75 1.97 10.76 8.75
N ALA A 76 3.19 10.92 9.24
CA ALA A 76 3.52 11.83 10.32
C ALA A 76 3.40 13.31 9.91
N ASP A 77 3.77 13.65 8.67
CA ASP A 77 3.62 15.00 8.13
C ASP A 77 3.27 15.00 6.62
N PRO A 78 1.98 14.85 6.26
CA PRO A 78 1.56 14.79 4.85
C PRO A 78 1.73 16.10 4.07
N ALA A 79 1.88 17.23 4.77
CA ALA A 79 1.98 18.57 4.18
C ALA A 79 3.43 19.01 3.98
N GLY A 80 4.31 18.69 4.93
CA GLY A 80 5.74 19.00 4.89
C GLY A 80 6.62 17.89 4.32
N TYR A 81 6.09 16.66 4.13
CA TYR A 81 6.88 15.57 3.54
C TYR A 81 7.43 15.95 2.16
N ARG A 82 8.74 15.76 2.02
CA ARG A 82 9.51 15.93 0.79
C ARG A 82 10.32 14.66 0.61
N VAL A 83 10.30 14.10 -0.60
CA VAL A 83 11.23 13.02 -0.92
C VAL A 83 12.64 13.61 -0.97
N GLU A 84 13.53 13.14 -0.11
CA GLU A 84 14.94 13.47 -0.22
C GLU A 84 15.47 12.81 -1.51
N GLY A 85 16.18 13.62 -2.30
CA GLY A 85 16.56 13.35 -3.70
C GLY A 85 17.46 12.14 -3.85
#